data_AF-A0A1G6L7Y0-F1
#
_entry.id   AF-A0A1G6L7Y0-F1
#
_cell.length_a   1.000
_cell.length_b   1.000
_cell.length_c   1.000
_cell.angle_alpha   90.00
_cell.angle_beta   90.00
_cell.angle_gamma   90.00
#
_symmetry.space_group_name_H-M   'P 1'
#
loop_
_entity.id
_entity.type
_entity.pdbx_description
1 polymer ?
#
loop_
_entity_poly.entity_id
_entity_poly.type
_entity_poly.pdbx_seq_one_letter_code
_entity_poly.pdbx_strand_id
1 'polypeptide(L)'
;MPSRTTLRAFLTELKSQGQTNRFCFVQQGPDRPKTEEPGLSVLSMIWYEGQAIYLVNLVRVGERYDPDTALDPVTRGKSLASSTGTVDLTSHVVPTDEDVGTSTFLVSRPWVDHMFAQCRRVGTKVRIRPFQPRSPVQ
;
A
#
# COMPACT_ATOMS: atom_id res chain seq x y z
N MET A 1 -2.83 -8.41 -7.03
CA MET A 1 -1.55 -7.90 -6.49
C MET A 1 -0.81 -7.12 -7.57
N PRO A 2 -0.18 -5.98 -7.26
CA PRO A 2 0.74 -5.32 -8.18
C PRO A 2 1.87 -6.25 -8.65
N SER A 3 2.25 -6.14 -9.91
CA SER A 3 3.32 -6.97 -10.50
C SER A 3 4.71 -6.53 -9.99
N ARG A 4 5.73 -7.40 -10.14
CA ARG A 4 7.12 -7.01 -9.86
C ARG A 4 7.59 -5.83 -10.72
N THR A 5 7.13 -5.73 -11.97
CA THR A 5 7.45 -4.60 -12.85
C THR A 5 6.86 -3.30 -12.31
N THR A 6 5.61 -3.34 -11.85
CA THR A 6 4.93 -2.23 -11.17
C THR A 6 5.69 -1.79 -9.93
N LEU A 7 6.08 -2.74 -9.06
CA LEU A 7 6.84 -2.44 -7.85
C LEU A 7 8.24 -1.87 -8.13
N ARG A 8 8.91 -2.32 -9.20
CA ARG A 8 10.19 -1.74 -9.61
C ARG A 8 10.02 -0.31 -10.12
N ALA A 9 9.00 -0.03 -10.91
CA ALA A 9 8.71 1.33 -11.36
C ALA A 9 8.37 2.27 -10.19
N PHE A 10 7.55 1.80 -9.24
CA PHE A 10 7.26 2.49 -7.98
C PHE A 10 8.55 2.84 -7.21
N LEU A 11 9.44 1.87 -7.02
CA LEU A 11 10.72 2.08 -6.32
C LEU A 11 11.66 3.01 -7.08
N THR A 12 11.62 3.01 -8.41
CA THR A 12 12.41 3.94 -9.21
C THR A 12 11.96 5.38 -9.01
N GLU A 13 10.64 5.61 -9.01
CA GLU A 13 10.07 6.94 -8.78
C GLU A 13 10.48 7.49 -7.40
N LEU A 14 10.43 6.63 -6.38
CA LEU A 14 10.83 6.98 -5.01
C LEU A 14 12.34 6.87 -4.74
N LYS A 15 13.15 6.64 -5.80
CA LYS A 15 14.63 6.52 -5.73
C LYS A 15 15.14 5.47 -4.73
N SER A 16 14.37 4.42 -4.47
CA SER A 16 14.67 3.38 -3.49
C SER A 16 15.13 2.04 -4.11
N GLN A 17 15.64 2.07 -5.34
CA GLN A 17 16.11 0.87 -6.06
C GLN A 17 17.44 0.27 -5.56
N GLY A 18 18.22 1.03 -4.79
CA GLY A 18 19.57 0.66 -4.34
C GLY A 18 19.60 -0.36 -3.20
N GLN A 19 18.45 -0.71 -2.63
CA GLN A 19 18.33 -1.60 -1.49
C GLN A 19 17.27 -2.69 -1.70
N THR A 20 17.28 -3.69 -0.82
CA THR A 20 16.20 -4.67 -0.81
C THR A 20 14.96 -4.02 -0.23
N ASN A 21 13.86 -4.09 -0.98
CA ASN A 21 12.57 -3.58 -0.54
C ASN A 21 11.60 -4.73 -0.28
N ARG A 22 10.92 -4.66 0.86
CA ARG A 22 9.92 -5.60 1.32
C ARG A 22 8.58 -4.92 1.31
N PHE A 23 7.61 -5.64 0.79
CA PHE A 23 6.22 -5.23 0.74
C PHE A 23 5.36 -6.30 1.38
N CYS A 24 4.26 -5.86 1.96
CA CYS A 24 3.19 -6.75 2.34
C CYS A 24 1.87 -6.18 1.88
N PHE A 25 1.12 -7.00 1.17
CA PHE A 25 -0.17 -6.64 0.67
C PHE A 25 -1.26 -7.31 1.48
N VAL A 26 -2.19 -6.51 1.98
CA VAL A 26 -3.29 -6.97 2.83
C VAL A 26 -4.58 -6.45 2.22
N GLN A 27 -5.54 -7.35 2.01
CA GLN A 27 -6.88 -7.00 1.57
C GLN A 27 -7.82 -7.17 2.76
N GLN A 28 -8.47 -6.10 3.21
CA GLN A 28 -9.37 -6.11 4.36
C GLN A 28 -10.68 -5.39 4.04
N GLY A 29 -11.79 -5.80 4.64
CA GLY A 29 -12.99 -4.97 4.68
C GLY A 29 -12.72 -3.66 5.43
N PRO A 30 -13.40 -2.55 5.11
CA PRO A 30 -13.28 -1.31 5.87
C PRO A 30 -13.73 -1.54 7.33
N ASP A 31 -12.91 -1.11 8.29
CA ASP A 31 -13.24 -1.16 9.72
C ASP A 31 -14.24 -0.04 10.08
N ARG A 32 -15.55 -0.28 9.87
CA ARG A 32 -16.78 0.30 10.53
C ARG A 32 -17.81 1.00 9.62
N PRO A 33 -19.12 1.00 10.01
CA PRO A 33 -19.82 0.04 10.86
C PRO A 33 -20.51 -1.03 10.00
N LYS A 34 -21.08 -2.04 10.67
CA LYS A 34 -22.01 -3.04 10.14
C LYS A 34 -23.31 -2.39 9.65
N THR A 35 -23.25 -1.46 8.71
CA THR A 35 -24.37 -1.22 7.81
C THR A 35 -24.40 -2.41 6.85
N GLU A 36 -25.58 -2.99 6.66
CA GLU A 36 -25.85 -4.17 5.83
C GLU A 36 -25.62 -3.93 4.32
N GLU A 37 -24.66 -3.08 3.95
CA GLU A 37 -24.16 -2.95 2.59
C GLU A 37 -22.86 -3.76 2.45
N PRO A 38 -22.93 -5.04 2.03
CA PRO A 38 -21.76 -5.78 1.64
C PRO A 38 -21.21 -5.15 0.36
N GLY A 39 -19.98 -4.65 0.39
CA GLY A 39 -19.51 -3.93 -0.80
C GLY A 39 -18.03 -3.98 -1.01
N LEU A 40 -17.26 -3.40 -0.10
CA LEU A 40 -15.88 -2.99 -0.41
C LEU A 40 -14.88 -3.60 0.57
N SER A 41 -13.68 -3.80 0.07
CA SER A 41 -12.44 -4.17 0.74
C SER A 41 -11.37 -3.23 0.22
N VAL A 42 -10.39 -2.89 1.03
CA VAL A 42 -9.27 -2.05 0.63
C VAL A 42 -8.06 -2.97 0.45
N LEU A 43 -7.38 -2.85 -0.68
CA LEU A 43 -6.03 -3.40 -0.83
C LEU A 43 -5.02 -2.37 -0.31
N SER A 44 -4.38 -2.69 0.80
CA SER A 44 -3.27 -1.90 1.35
C SER A 44 -1.93 -2.53 1.02
N MET A 45 -0.91 -1.69 0.80
CA MET A 45 0.48 -2.09 0.63
C MET A 45 1.33 -1.46 1.73
N ILE A 46 1.82 -2.29 2.65
CA ILE A 46 2.83 -1.90 3.64
C ILE A 46 4.19 -1.97 2.96
N TRP A 47 4.91 -0.86 2.90
CA TRP A 47 6.30 -0.79 2.46
C TRP A 47 7.22 -0.54 3.66
N TYR A 48 8.04 -1.52 4.00
CA TYR A 48 8.80 -1.51 5.25
C TYR A 48 9.93 -0.48 5.24
N GLU A 49 10.71 -0.46 4.15
CA GLU A 49 11.90 0.40 4.06
C GLU A 49 11.56 1.87 3.81
N GLY A 50 10.41 2.16 3.20
CA GLY A 50 9.90 3.52 3.09
C GLY A 50 9.04 3.96 4.26
N GLN A 51 8.87 3.10 5.28
CA GLN A 51 8.05 3.37 6.47
C GLN A 51 6.67 3.94 6.12
N ALA A 52 5.97 3.32 5.18
CA ALA A 52 4.70 3.85 4.67
C ALA A 52 3.68 2.74 4.37
N ILE A 53 2.39 3.09 4.48
CA ILE A 53 1.27 2.24 4.07
C ILE A 53 0.51 2.97 2.96
N TYR A 54 0.38 2.32 1.81
CA TYR A 54 -0.34 2.84 0.65
C TYR A 54 -1.71 2.19 0.53
N LEU A 55 -2.73 2.98 0.23
CA LEU A 55 -4.04 2.49 -0.20
C LEU A 55 -3.98 2.28 -1.72
N VAL A 56 -3.84 1.02 -2.15
CA VAL A 56 -3.62 0.68 -3.56
C VAL A 56 -4.91 0.73 -4.36
N ASN A 57 -6.01 0.18 -3.81
CA ASN A 57 -7.32 0.21 -4.48
C ASN A 57 -8.47 -0.16 -3.52
N LEU A 58 -9.69 0.22 -3.90
CA LEU A 58 -10.94 -0.35 -3.39
C LEU A 58 -11.31 -1.56 -4.27
N VAL A 59 -11.55 -2.70 -3.64
CA VAL A 59 -11.90 -3.99 -4.26
C VAL A 59 -13.23 -4.46 -3.69
N ARG A 60 -14.13 -5.07 -4.48
CA ARG A 60 -15.37 -5.57 -3.88
C ARG A 60 -15.09 -6.77 -2.96
N VAL A 61 -15.92 -6.97 -1.94
CA VAL A 61 -15.76 -8.11 -1.01
C VAL A 61 -15.84 -9.42 -1.82
N GLY A 62 -14.80 -10.25 -1.72
CA GLY A 62 -14.70 -11.53 -2.44
C GLY A 62 -14.01 -11.43 -3.82
N GLU A 63 -13.84 -10.23 -4.36
CA GLU A 63 -13.05 -10.02 -5.58
C GLU A 63 -11.57 -9.90 -5.25
N ARG A 64 -10.72 -10.44 -6.13
CA ARG A 64 -9.27 -10.18 -6.06
C ARG A 64 -8.98 -8.84 -6.71
N TYR A 65 -7.91 -8.20 -6.27
CA TYR A 65 -7.36 -7.05 -6.99
C TYR A 65 -7.21 -7.36 -8.48
N ASP A 66 -8.00 -6.63 -9.28
CA ASP A 66 -7.85 -6.54 -10.71
C ASP A 66 -7.10 -5.24 -11.03
N PRO A 67 -5.83 -5.32 -11.47
CA PRO A 67 -5.14 -4.14 -11.93
C PRO A 67 -5.86 -3.55 -13.15
N ASP A 68 -6.18 -2.26 -13.13
CA ASP A 68 -6.71 -1.57 -14.31
C ASP A 68 -5.84 -1.87 -15.54
N THR A 69 -6.35 -2.72 -16.44
CA THR A 69 -5.60 -3.22 -17.59
C THR A 69 -5.32 -2.13 -18.62
N ALA A 70 -5.98 -0.97 -18.52
CA ALA A 70 -5.73 0.18 -19.39
C ALA A 70 -4.34 0.79 -19.15
N LEU A 71 -3.75 0.63 -17.96
CA LEU A 71 -2.42 1.12 -17.64
C LEU A 71 -1.36 0.01 -17.75
N ASP A 72 -0.28 0.29 -18.47
CA ASP A 72 0.88 -0.60 -18.46
C ASP A 72 1.52 -0.66 -17.05
N PRO A 73 2.25 -1.75 -16.72
CA PRO A 73 2.81 -1.94 -15.39
C PRO A 73 3.73 -0.81 -14.91
N VAL A 74 4.46 -0.12 -15.80
CA VAL A 74 5.37 0.96 -15.45
C VAL A 74 4.57 2.21 -15.07
N THR A 75 3.61 2.61 -15.90
CA THR A 75 2.74 3.76 -15.61
C THR A 75 1.95 3.55 -14.33
N ARG A 76 1.46 2.33 -14.08
CA ARG A 76 0.80 1.98 -12.81
C ARG A 76 1.72 2.14 -11.60
N GLY A 77 3.01 1.79 -11.74
CA GLY A 77 3.99 1.93 -10.67
C GLY A 77 4.27 3.39 -10.32
N LYS A 78 4.39 4.25 -11.34
CA LYS A 78 4.55 5.70 -11.17
C LYS A 78 3.31 6.32 -10.52
N SER A 79 2.12 5.96 -10.99
CA SER A 79 0.85 6.44 -10.42
C SER A 79 0.71 6.08 -8.94
N LEU A 80 1.08 4.84 -8.57
CA LEU A 80 1.09 4.41 -7.16
C LEU A 80 2.08 5.22 -6.32
N ALA A 81 3.25 5.56 -6.85
CA ALA A 81 4.24 6.38 -6.14
C ALA A 81 3.74 7.81 -5.88
N SER A 82 2.91 8.35 -6.77
CA SER A 82 2.27 9.67 -6.64
C SER A 82 0.93 9.65 -5.90
N SER A 83 0.50 8.51 -5.35
CA SER A 83 -0.85 8.40 -4.76
C SER A 83 -0.97 9.23 -3.48
N THR A 84 -2.04 9.99 -3.35
CA THR A 84 -2.33 10.82 -2.18
C THR A 84 -2.81 10.02 -0.96
N GLY A 85 -3.25 8.78 -1.16
CA GLY A 85 -3.69 7.86 -0.10
C GLY A 85 -2.54 7.12 0.60
N THR A 86 -1.54 7.86 1.07
CA THR A 86 -0.35 7.30 1.73
C THR A 86 -0.30 7.72 3.20
N VAL A 87 -0.05 6.75 4.08
CA VAL A 87 0.22 6.96 5.51
C VAL A 87 1.72 6.85 5.74
N ASP A 88 2.36 7.95 6.12
CA ASP A 88 3.74 7.97 6.59
C ASP A 88 3.79 7.51 8.06
N LEU A 89 4.47 6.40 8.32
CA LEU A 89 4.53 5.79 9.66
C LEU A 89 5.37 6.58 10.66
N THR A 90 6.12 7.58 10.19
CA THR A 90 6.96 8.44 11.03
C THR A 90 6.25 9.72 11.46
N SER A 91 5.35 10.25 10.62
CA SER A 91 4.75 11.58 10.81
C SER A 91 3.22 11.56 10.91
N HIS A 92 2.54 10.52 10.40
CA HIS A 92 1.08 10.43 10.38
C HIS A 92 0.50 9.49 11.45
N VAL A 93 1.32 9.01 12.39
CA VAL A 93 0.89 8.03 13.41
C VAL A 93 0.80 8.69 14.78
N VAL A 94 -0.40 8.69 15.34
CA VAL A 94 -0.68 9.17 16.69
C VAL A 94 -0.86 8.02 17.68
N PRO A 95 -0.65 8.23 18.99
CA PRO A 95 -0.67 7.14 19.97
C PRO A 95 -2.01 6.39 20.07
N THR A 96 -3.14 7.10 20.01
CA THR A 96 -4.48 6.50 20.24
C THR A 96 -5.47 6.83 19.14
N ASP A 97 -6.61 6.13 19.11
CA ASP A 97 -7.72 6.43 18.20
C ASP A 97 -8.35 7.81 18.49
N GLU A 98 -8.34 8.25 19.75
CA GLU A 98 -8.87 9.55 20.16
C GLU A 98 -8.03 10.70 19.58
N ASP A 99 -6.70 10.52 19.52
CA ASP A 99 -5.76 11.51 18.96
C ASP A 99 -5.93 11.73 17.45
N VAL A 100 -6.61 10.81 16.74
CA VAL A 100 -6.93 10.98 15.31
C VAL A 100 -7.97 12.10 15.13
N GLY A 101 -8.92 12.22 16.08
CA GLY A 101 -9.97 13.23 16.05
C GLY A 101 -10.72 13.25 14.72
N THR A 102 -10.75 14.42 14.06
CA THR A 102 -11.38 14.62 12.75
C THR A 102 -10.36 14.68 11.59
N SER A 103 -9.11 14.27 11.83
CA SER A 103 -8.07 14.33 10.81
C SER A 103 -8.33 13.32 9.69
N THR A 104 -8.14 13.76 8.45
CA THR A 104 -8.20 12.89 7.27
C THR A 104 -6.85 12.28 6.89
N PHE A 105 -5.77 12.61 7.61
CA PHE A 105 -4.41 12.20 7.28
C PHE A 105 -3.71 11.41 8.38
N LEU A 106 -4.20 11.49 9.63
CA LEU A 106 -3.62 10.78 10.77
C LEU A 106 -4.28 9.41 10.94
N VAL A 107 -3.49 8.45 11.43
CA VAL A 107 -3.97 7.15 11.87
C VAL A 107 -3.44 6.83 13.26
N SER A 108 -4.13 5.95 13.97
CA SER A 108 -3.70 5.54 15.31
C SER A 108 -2.64 4.44 15.26
N ARG A 109 -1.81 4.37 16.30
CA ARG A 109 -0.85 3.28 16.49
C ARG A 109 -1.52 1.91 16.57
N PRO A 110 -2.66 1.71 17.27
CA PRO A 110 -3.42 0.46 17.23
C PRO A 110 -3.82 0.03 15.81
N TRP A 111 -4.24 0.97 14.95
CA TRP A 111 -4.55 0.66 13.56
C TRP A 111 -3.31 0.18 12.79
N VAL A 112 -2.17 0.86 12.95
CA VAL A 112 -0.90 0.42 12.34
C VAL A 112 -0.50 -0.98 12.82
N ASP A 113 -0.58 -1.24 14.13
CA ASP A 113 -0.24 -2.53 14.71
C ASP A 113 -1.18 -3.64 14.19
N HIS A 114 -2.47 -3.33 13.99
CA HIS A 114 -3.43 -4.21 13.34
C HIS A 114 -3.01 -4.54 11.89
N MET A 115 -2.64 -3.54 11.08
CA MET A 115 -2.17 -3.75 9.71
C MET A 115 -0.96 -4.69 9.66
N PHE A 116 0.02 -4.51 10.56
CA PHE A 116 1.17 -5.41 10.64
C PHE A 116 0.79 -6.81 11.13
N ALA A 117 -0.16 -6.94 12.07
CA ALA A 117 -0.67 -8.23 12.51
C ALA A 117 -1.37 -8.98 11.38
N GLN A 118 -2.18 -8.28 10.57
CA GLN A 118 -2.88 -8.85 9.43
C GLN A 118 -1.91 -9.26 8.33
N CYS A 119 -0.90 -8.43 8.06
CA CYS A 119 0.19 -8.80 7.18
C CYS A 119 0.88 -10.10 7.62
N ARG A 120 1.13 -10.30 8.93
CA ARG A 120 1.71 -11.54 9.44
C ARG A 120 0.79 -12.74 9.26
N ARG A 121 -0.52 -12.55 9.46
CA ARG A 121 -1.52 -13.62 9.47
C ARG A 121 -1.93 -14.08 8.07
N VAL A 122 -2.23 -13.14 7.18
CA VAL A 122 -2.86 -13.41 5.87
C VAL A 122 -2.24 -12.62 4.71
N GLY A 123 -1.29 -11.74 4.99
CA GLY A 123 -0.70 -10.85 3.98
C GLY A 123 0.16 -11.58 2.95
N THR A 124 0.11 -11.09 1.70
CA THR A 124 1.03 -11.54 0.65
C THR A 124 2.32 -10.73 0.72
N LYS A 125 3.43 -11.39 1.06
CA LYS A 125 4.75 -10.76 1.19
C LYS A 125 5.50 -10.80 -0.14
N VAL A 126 6.02 -9.66 -0.57
CA VAL A 126 6.82 -9.54 -1.80
C VAL A 126 8.16 -8.91 -1.47
N ARG A 127 9.24 -9.50 -2.00
CA ARG A 127 10.59 -8.96 -1.88
C ARG A 127 11.12 -8.58 -3.25
N ILE A 128 11.57 -7.34 -3.39
CA ILE A 128 12.28 -6.82 -4.55
C ILE A 128 13.74 -6.60 -4.14
N ARG A 129 14.66 -7.36 -4.73
CA ARG A 129 16.11 -7.16 -4.53
C ARG A 129 16.54 -5.84 -5.18
N PRO A 130 17.69 -5.27 -4.77
CA PRO A 130 18.26 -4.11 -5.43
C PRO A 130 18.36 -4.32 -6.94
N PHE A 131 18.13 -3.27 -7.70
CA PHE A 131 18.19 -3.34 -9.15
C PHE A 131 18.65 -2.01 -9.74
N GLN A 132 19.24 -2.08 -10.93
CA GLN A 132 19.47 -0.90 -11.73
C GLN A 132 18.23 -0.58 -12.55
N PRO A 133 17.74 0.68 -12.55
CA PRO A 133 16.75 1.13 -13.51
C PRO A 133 17.30 0.86 -14.90
N ARG A 134 16.47 0.32 -15.80
CA ARG A 134 16.84 0.36 -17.22
C ARG A 134 16.89 1.82 -17.60
N SER A 135 18.03 2.30 -18.08
CA SER A 135 18.16 3.64 -18.65
C SER A 135 17.06 3.82 -19.71
N PRO A 136 16.40 4.98 -19.79
CA PRO A 136 15.55 5.28 -20.93
C PRO A 136 16.42 5.14 -22.18
N VAL A 137 16.01 4.29 -23.12
CA VAL A 137 16.52 4.39 -24.49
C VAL A 137 15.94 5.72 -24.98
N GLN A 138 16.83 6.70 -25.20
CA GLN A 138 16.49 8.00 -25.79
C GLN A 138 16.02 7.83 -27.23
#